data_AF-A0A7Y4FGN4-F1
#
_entry.id   AF-A0A7Y4FGN4-F1
#
_cell.length_a   1.000
_cell.length_b   1.000
_cell.length_c   1.000
_cell.angle_alpha   90.00
_cell.angle_beta   90.00
_cell.angle_gamma   90.00
#
_symmetry.space_group_name_H-M   'P 1'
#
loop_
_entity.id
_entity.type
_entity.pdbx_description
1 polymer ?
#
loop_
_entity_poly.entity_id
_entity_poly.type
_entity_poly.pdbx_seq_one_letter_code
_entity_poly.pdbx_strand_id
1 'polypeptide(L)'
;MARYRKFGLLPIIKAYRSKIIITWAMIVIENILIASIPLVIGIAIDQLIEGNTETIGYFAFIMLLLIVISAGRRMYDTRAFGKIRVDLGSEVEKRFHSLSISVQNARIELSRELVDFLENELPELFTAIIQLVVGFVILISFKIELGIASLALIIGMMICYSFAHGIFYKLNANWNNQAEKQVNILNRKTNYQLIRHLNKLKLWEIKISDTEAIVYGVIFVLIALFMGYNLLESASIADPKPGVIFTIISYSWGFSEAGLALPVALQNMSRLWEISERLNSQPKPVEKPIDVAASSNL
;
A
#
# COMPACT_ATOMS: atom_id res chain seq x y z
N MET A 1 13.28 30.93 -11.76
CA MET A 1 14.03 30.00 -10.89
C MET A 1 13.27 28.69 -10.85
N ALA A 2 13.94 27.56 -11.15
CA ALA A 2 13.31 26.24 -11.10
C ALA A 2 12.80 25.95 -9.68
N ARG A 3 11.52 25.60 -9.54
CA ARG A 3 10.89 25.37 -8.23
C ARG A 3 11.43 24.08 -7.58
N TYR A 4 12.02 23.19 -8.38
CA TYR A 4 12.56 21.90 -7.95
C TYR A 4 13.99 21.71 -8.46
N ARG A 5 14.94 21.43 -7.56
CA ARG A 5 16.31 21.01 -7.95
C ARG A 5 16.40 19.51 -8.29
N LYS A 6 15.54 18.70 -7.66
CA LYS A 6 15.30 17.28 -7.94
C LYS A 6 13.80 17.01 -7.82
N PHE A 7 13.29 16.05 -8.57
CA PHE A 7 11.93 15.54 -8.41
C PHE A 7 11.92 14.37 -7.43
N GLY A 8 10.84 14.18 -6.67
CA GLY A 8 10.72 13.16 -5.64
C GLY A 8 9.86 13.62 -4.47
N LEU A 9 9.56 12.70 -3.55
CA LEU A 9 8.64 12.96 -2.44
C LEU A 9 9.08 14.12 -1.55
N LEU A 10 10.33 14.11 -1.05
CA LEU A 10 10.84 15.14 -0.14
C LEU A 10 10.79 16.57 -0.75
N PRO A 11 11.22 16.78 -2.01
CA PRO A 11 11.01 18.07 -2.69
C PRO A 11 9.54 18.51 -2.77
N ILE A 12 8.63 17.59 -3.12
CA ILE A 12 7.18 17.88 -3.22
C ILE A 12 6.63 18.26 -1.84
N ILE A 13 6.96 17.48 -0.80
CA ILE A 13 6.58 17.74 0.59
C ILE A 13 7.04 19.12 1.04
N LYS A 14 8.29 19.49 0.76
CA LYS A 14 8.81 20.83 1.11
C LYS A 14 8.09 21.94 0.34
N ALA A 15 7.82 21.76 -0.94
CA ALA A 15 7.19 22.77 -1.80
C ALA A 15 5.70 23.02 -1.49
N TYR A 16 5.00 22.01 -0.94
CA TYR A 16 3.58 22.08 -0.58
C TYR A 16 3.30 21.73 0.88
N ARG A 17 4.25 22.02 1.78
CA ARG A 17 4.22 21.61 3.20
C ARG A 17 2.87 21.85 3.87
N SER A 18 2.27 23.03 3.68
CA SER A 18 1.02 23.38 4.34
C SER A 18 -0.13 22.51 3.87
N LYS A 19 -0.20 22.21 2.57
CA LYS A 19 -1.26 21.35 2.03
C LYS A 19 -1.11 19.92 2.51
N ILE A 20 0.11 19.41 2.45
CA ILE A 20 0.43 18.02 2.80
C ILE A 20 0.25 17.79 4.30
N ILE A 21 0.68 18.72 5.16
CA ILE A 21 0.45 18.64 6.60
C ILE A 21 -1.04 18.61 6.93
N ILE A 22 -1.86 19.43 6.27
CA ILE A 22 -3.31 19.44 6.47
C ILE A 22 -3.91 18.08 6.08
N THR A 23 -3.55 17.54 4.91
CA THR A 23 -3.98 16.21 4.48
C THR A 23 -3.56 15.14 5.49
N TRP A 24 -2.29 15.12 5.91
CA TRP A 24 -1.79 14.13 6.87
C TRP A 24 -2.46 14.24 8.23
N ALA A 25 -2.72 15.46 8.72
CA ALA A 25 -3.47 15.65 9.96
C ALA A 25 -4.90 15.09 9.84
N MET A 26 -5.60 15.35 8.74
CA MET A 26 -6.93 14.80 8.51
C MET A 26 -6.92 13.26 8.40
N ILE A 27 -5.91 12.68 7.74
CA ILE A 27 -5.75 11.22 7.65
C ILE A 27 -5.56 10.61 9.04
N VAL A 28 -4.70 11.20 9.87
CA VAL A 28 -4.46 10.73 11.24
C VAL A 28 -5.73 10.84 12.07
N ILE A 29 -6.44 11.98 12.02
CA ILE A 29 -7.70 12.17 12.77
C ILE A 29 -8.77 11.17 12.29
N GLU A 30 -8.95 11.02 10.97
CA GLU A 30 -9.89 10.04 10.41
C GLU A 30 -9.58 8.62 10.91
N ASN A 31 -8.31 8.21 10.86
CA ASN A 31 -7.90 6.89 11.31
C ASN A 31 -8.06 6.69 12.83
N ILE A 32 -7.82 7.71 13.65
CA ILE A 32 -8.09 7.64 15.09
C ILE A 32 -9.59 7.48 15.35
N LEU A 33 -10.44 8.19 14.60
CA LEU A 33 -11.90 8.04 14.72
C LEU A 33 -12.36 6.65 14.31
N ILE A 34 -11.90 6.15 13.16
CA ILE A 34 -12.18 4.77 12.72
C ILE A 34 -11.72 3.77 13.77
N ALA A 35 -10.49 3.93 14.26
CA ALA A 35 -9.93 3.04 15.26
C ALA A 35 -10.66 3.14 16.60
N SER A 36 -11.37 4.24 16.92
CA SER A 36 -12.19 4.34 18.14
C SER A 36 -13.53 3.60 18.06
N ILE A 37 -14.02 3.31 16.85
CA ILE A 37 -15.35 2.71 16.64
C ILE A 37 -15.52 1.40 17.42
N PRO A 38 -14.61 0.40 17.33
CA PRO A 38 -14.82 -0.87 18.02
C PRO A 38 -14.87 -0.72 19.55
N LEU A 39 -14.05 0.17 20.11
CA LEU A 39 -14.05 0.47 21.55
C LEU A 39 -15.38 1.07 22.00
N VAL A 40 -15.89 2.05 21.25
CA VAL A 40 -17.17 2.71 21.56
C VAL A 40 -18.33 1.73 21.41
N ILE A 41 -18.32 0.86 20.40
CA ILE A 41 -19.31 -0.21 20.24
C ILE A 41 -19.23 -1.18 21.42
N GLY A 42 -18.04 -1.58 21.85
CA GLY A 42 -17.86 -2.43 23.03
C GLY A 42 -18.51 -1.83 24.27
N ILE A 43 -18.20 -0.56 24.58
CA ILE A 43 -18.82 0.14 25.72
C ILE A 43 -20.34 0.24 25.55
N ALA A 44 -20.82 0.51 24.33
CA ALA A 44 -22.25 0.58 24.03
C ALA A 44 -22.96 -0.76 24.27
N ILE A 45 -22.34 -1.88 23.88
CA ILE A 45 -22.88 -3.22 24.12
C ILE A 45 -23.12 -3.44 25.61
N ASP A 46 -22.12 -3.16 26.44
CA ASP A 46 -22.21 -3.39 27.89
C ASP A 46 -23.30 -2.51 28.52
N GLN A 47 -23.34 -1.22 28.16
CA GLN A 47 -24.36 -0.30 28.67
C GLN A 47 -25.77 -0.65 28.21
N LEU A 48 -25.94 -1.06 26.96
CA LEU A 48 -27.25 -1.43 26.43
C LEU A 48 -27.81 -2.68 27.09
N ILE A 49 -26.94 -3.65 27.42
CA ILE A 49 -27.33 -4.84 28.20
C ILE A 49 -27.80 -4.43 29.61
N GLU A 50 -27.16 -3.42 30.20
CA GLU A 50 -27.55 -2.82 31.48
C GLU A 50 -28.77 -1.88 31.37
N GLY A 51 -29.32 -1.67 30.17
CA GLY A 51 -30.47 -0.81 29.90
C GLY A 51 -30.16 0.70 29.78
N ASN A 52 -28.87 1.08 29.80
CA ASN A 52 -28.41 2.45 29.62
C ASN A 52 -28.15 2.76 28.14
N THR A 53 -28.80 3.80 27.63
CA THR A 53 -28.74 4.22 26.21
C THR A 53 -27.85 5.44 25.95
N GLU A 54 -27.21 6.01 26.97
CA GLU A 54 -26.41 7.23 26.84
C GLU A 54 -25.27 7.07 25.80
N THR A 55 -24.64 5.89 25.75
CA THR A 55 -23.53 5.64 24.81
C THR A 55 -23.94 5.61 23.34
N ILE A 56 -25.23 5.46 23.03
CA ILE A 56 -25.72 5.64 21.65
C ILE A 56 -25.48 7.07 21.17
N GLY A 57 -25.62 8.06 22.05
CA GLY A 57 -25.35 9.47 21.73
C GLY A 57 -23.87 9.70 21.39
N TYR A 58 -22.96 9.15 22.19
CA TYR A 58 -21.51 9.22 21.92
C TYR A 58 -21.13 8.51 20.62
N PHE A 59 -21.69 7.33 20.35
CA PHE A 59 -21.48 6.61 19.09
C PHE A 59 -21.96 7.44 17.89
N ALA A 60 -23.18 7.97 17.94
CA ALA A 60 -23.73 8.79 16.86
C ALA A 60 -22.88 10.05 16.61
N PHE A 61 -22.38 10.68 17.68
CA PHE A 61 -21.49 11.84 17.57
C PHE A 61 -20.15 11.50 16.89
N ILE A 62 -19.50 10.42 17.30
CA ILE A 62 -18.24 9.95 16.69
C ILE A 62 -18.44 9.60 15.20
N MET A 63 -19.55 8.93 14.88
CA MET A 63 -19.90 8.61 13.49
C MET A 63 -20.13 9.86 12.65
N LEU A 64 -20.86 10.86 13.18
CA LEU A 64 -21.07 12.13 12.49
C LEU A 64 -19.75 12.87 12.25
N LEU A 65 -18.89 12.94 13.27
CA LEU A 65 -17.56 13.55 13.18
C LEU A 65 -16.71 12.85 12.12
N LEU A 66 -16.70 11.51 12.12
CA LEU A 66 -16.01 10.71 11.10
C LEU A 66 -16.52 11.04 9.70
N ILE A 67 -17.84 11.06 9.48
CA ILE A 67 -18.43 11.38 8.17
C ILE A 67 -17.97 12.75 7.69
N VAL A 68 -18.05 13.78 8.55
CA VAL A 68 -17.66 15.15 8.21
C VAL A 68 -16.18 15.22 7.85
N ILE A 69 -15.31 14.63 8.67
CA ILE A 69 -13.86 14.66 8.46
C ILE A 69 -13.47 13.85 7.23
N SER A 70 -14.01 12.64 7.06
CA SER A 70 -13.77 11.80 5.88
C SER A 70 -14.20 12.49 4.58
N ALA A 71 -15.40 13.06 4.54
CA ALA A 71 -15.90 13.76 3.36
C ALA A 71 -15.08 15.02 3.07
N GLY A 72 -14.81 15.83 4.10
CA GLY A 72 -14.00 17.03 3.99
C GLY A 72 -12.58 16.74 3.51
N ARG A 73 -11.96 15.69 4.04
CA ARG A 73 -10.63 15.23 3.62
C ARG A 73 -10.62 14.83 2.14
N ARG A 74 -11.53 13.95 1.70
CA ARG A 74 -11.59 13.49 0.29
C ARG A 74 -11.78 14.66 -0.66
N MET A 75 -12.63 15.61 -0.29
CA MET A 75 -12.82 16.87 -1.01
C MET A 75 -11.53 17.71 -1.08
N TYR A 76 -10.81 17.84 0.02
CA TYR A 76 -9.60 18.64 0.09
C TYR A 76 -8.43 17.99 -0.66
N ASP A 77 -8.21 16.69 -0.46
CA ASP A 77 -7.08 15.93 -1.00
C ASP A 77 -7.04 15.98 -2.53
N THR A 78 -8.15 15.67 -3.20
CA THR A 78 -8.21 15.72 -4.67
C THR A 78 -7.95 17.10 -5.23
N ARG A 79 -8.37 18.17 -4.53
CA ARG A 79 -8.07 19.56 -4.93
C ARG A 79 -6.60 19.91 -4.64
N ALA A 80 -6.07 19.48 -3.52
CA ALA A 80 -4.70 19.74 -3.10
C ALA A 80 -3.71 19.06 -4.04
N PHE A 81 -3.83 17.74 -4.22
CA PHE A 81 -2.97 16.93 -5.08
C PHE A 81 -3.24 17.17 -6.56
N GLY A 82 -4.48 17.46 -6.98
CA GLY A 82 -4.78 17.91 -8.35
C GLY A 82 -3.95 19.13 -8.76
N LYS A 83 -3.82 20.13 -7.87
CA LYS A 83 -2.95 21.29 -8.12
C LYS A 83 -1.46 20.90 -8.15
N ILE A 84 -1.03 19.99 -7.29
CA ILE A 84 0.36 19.50 -7.27
C ILE A 84 0.71 18.79 -8.58
N ARG A 85 -0.20 17.95 -9.12
CA ARG A 85 -0.03 17.29 -10.43
C ARG A 85 0.20 18.29 -11.56
N VAL A 86 -0.62 19.33 -11.64
CA VAL A 86 -0.51 20.37 -12.70
C VAL A 86 0.82 21.12 -12.58
N ASP A 87 1.14 21.60 -11.38
CA ASP A 87 2.37 22.36 -11.14
C ASP A 87 3.63 21.50 -11.40
N LEU A 88 3.64 20.23 -10.97
CA LEU A 88 4.75 19.32 -11.14
C LEU A 88 4.92 18.91 -12.61
N GLY A 89 3.82 18.57 -13.30
CA GLY A 89 3.83 18.24 -14.71
C GLY A 89 4.37 19.40 -15.56
N SER A 90 3.99 20.64 -15.25
CA SER A 90 4.52 21.82 -15.93
C SER A 90 6.04 22.01 -15.71
N GLU A 91 6.55 21.74 -14.52
CA GLU A 91 8.00 21.84 -14.27
C GLU A 91 8.77 20.73 -14.99
N VAL A 92 8.22 19.52 -15.01
CA VAL A 92 8.81 18.37 -15.70
C VAL A 92 8.86 18.62 -17.21
N GLU A 93 7.76 19.12 -17.78
CA GLU A 93 7.70 19.51 -19.19
C GLU A 93 8.77 20.56 -19.51
N LYS A 94 8.86 21.65 -18.75
CA LYS A 94 9.90 22.68 -18.94
C LYS A 94 11.32 22.14 -18.88
N ARG A 95 11.59 21.20 -17.97
CA ARG A 95 12.94 20.60 -17.82
C ARG A 95 13.31 19.75 -19.04
N PHE A 96 12.34 19.07 -19.63
CA PHE A 96 12.56 18.09 -20.69
C PHE A 96 12.04 18.56 -22.06
N HIS A 97 11.65 19.82 -22.19
CA HIS A 97 11.06 20.42 -23.41
C HIS A 97 11.91 20.20 -24.67
N SER A 98 13.24 20.13 -24.54
CA SER A 98 14.15 19.90 -25.67
C SER A 98 14.23 18.44 -26.13
N LEU A 99 13.58 17.51 -25.44
CA LEU A 99 13.58 16.08 -25.76
C LEU A 99 12.39 15.70 -26.66
N SER A 100 12.37 14.47 -27.17
CA SER A 100 11.25 13.99 -27.99
C SER A 100 9.94 13.97 -27.20
N ILE A 101 8.82 14.17 -27.90
CA ILE A 101 7.46 14.17 -27.31
C ILE A 101 7.19 12.89 -26.49
N SER A 102 7.66 11.74 -26.99
CA SER A 102 7.53 10.45 -26.27
C SER A 102 8.24 10.47 -24.91
N VAL A 103 9.46 11.01 -24.86
CA VAL A 103 10.21 11.13 -23.60
C VAL A 103 9.55 12.13 -22.67
N GLN A 104 9.08 13.27 -23.18
CA GLN A 104 8.36 14.25 -22.38
C GLN A 104 7.10 13.65 -21.75
N ASN A 105 6.28 12.96 -22.54
CA ASN A 105 5.06 12.29 -22.08
C ASN A 105 5.37 11.27 -20.97
N ALA A 106 6.36 10.40 -21.18
CA ALA A 106 6.78 9.42 -20.19
C ALA A 106 7.28 10.07 -18.88
N ARG A 107 7.97 11.21 -18.95
CA ARG A 107 8.43 11.94 -17.77
C ARG A 107 7.27 12.58 -17.01
N ILE A 108 6.29 13.15 -17.71
CA ILE A 108 5.09 13.72 -17.11
C ILE A 108 4.28 12.63 -16.41
N GLU A 109 4.14 11.46 -17.04
CA GLU A 109 3.44 10.30 -16.47
C GLU A 109 4.11 9.82 -15.16
N LEU A 110 5.42 9.63 -15.16
CA LEU A 110 6.19 9.30 -13.95
C LEU A 110 6.01 10.36 -12.84
N SER A 111 5.94 11.63 -13.20
CA SER A 111 5.72 12.70 -12.23
C SER A 111 4.31 12.67 -11.63
N ARG A 112 3.32 12.29 -12.43
CA ARG A 112 1.94 12.10 -11.97
C ARG A 112 1.85 10.94 -10.99
N GLU A 113 2.52 9.83 -11.29
CA GLU A 113 2.59 8.65 -10.42
C GLU A 113 3.16 8.98 -9.02
N LEU A 114 4.17 9.86 -8.93
CA LEU A 114 4.67 10.34 -7.63
C LEU A 114 3.62 11.08 -6.80
N VAL A 115 2.74 11.84 -7.46
CA VAL A 115 1.68 12.59 -6.78
C VAL A 115 0.50 11.68 -6.46
N ASP A 116 0.19 10.73 -7.34
CA ASP A 116 -0.83 9.70 -7.11
C ASP A 116 -0.48 8.90 -5.86
N PHE A 117 0.80 8.53 -5.68
CA PHE A 117 1.27 7.88 -4.45
C PHE A 117 0.97 8.66 -3.18
N LEU A 118 1.23 9.97 -3.19
CA LEU A 118 0.96 10.81 -2.03
C LEU A 118 -0.53 10.92 -1.72
N GLU A 119 -1.39 10.81 -2.73
CA GLU A 119 -2.85 10.92 -2.58
C GLU A 119 -3.52 9.60 -2.18
N ASN A 120 -3.08 8.44 -2.68
CA ASN A 120 -3.81 7.18 -2.48
C ASN A 120 -3.05 6.17 -1.63
N GLU A 121 -1.81 5.84 -2.01
CA GLU A 121 -1.02 4.78 -1.39
C GLU A 121 -0.43 5.19 -0.03
N LEU A 122 -0.03 6.46 0.13
CA LEU A 122 0.49 6.95 1.41
C LEU A 122 -0.58 6.92 2.52
N PRO A 123 -1.83 7.37 2.29
CA PRO A 123 -2.90 7.18 3.26
C PRO A 123 -3.11 5.72 3.68
N GLU A 124 -3.05 4.77 2.76
CA GLU A 124 -3.19 3.33 3.09
C GLU A 124 -2.07 2.87 4.04
N LEU A 125 -0.84 3.32 3.81
CA LEU A 125 0.28 3.04 4.72
C LEU A 125 0.05 3.66 6.12
N PHE A 126 -0.43 4.91 6.18
CA PHE A 126 -0.80 5.53 7.46
C PHE A 126 -1.88 4.73 8.18
N THR A 127 -2.93 4.31 7.47
CA THR A 127 -4.00 3.49 8.02
C THR A 127 -3.46 2.20 8.62
N ALA A 128 -2.65 1.45 7.88
CA ALA A 128 -2.06 0.20 8.36
C ALA A 128 -1.19 0.42 9.61
N ILE A 129 -0.31 1.44 9.60
CA ILE A 129 0.56 1.75 10.75
C ILE A 129 -0.27 2.15 11.97
N ILE A 130 -1.26 3.03 11.80
CA ILE A 130 -2.11 3.49 12.91
C ILE A 130 -2.92 2.33 13.46
N GLN A 131 -3.51 1.47 12.62
CA GLN A 131 -4.26 0.30 13.07
C GLN A 131 -3.39 -0.69 13.84
N LEU A 132 -2.15 -0.92 13.41
CA LEU A 132 -1.21 -1.76 14.15
C LEU A 132 -0.86 -1.16 15.52
N VAL A 133 -0.54 0.14 15.57
CA VAL A 133 -0.20 0.81 16.83
C VAL A 133 -1.39 0.84 17.77
N VAL A 134 -2.57 1.27 17.31
CA VAL A 134 -3.77 1.35 18.14
C VAL A 134 -4.21 -0.05 18.57
N GLY A 135 -4.24 -1.02 17.65
CA GLY A 135 -4.56 -2.41 17.98
C GLY A 135 -3.65 -2.98 19.07
N PHE A 136 -2.34 -2.80 18.93
CA PHE A 136 -1.37 -3.21 19.96
C PHE A 136 -1.63 -2.52 21.31
N VAL A 137 -1.78 -1.19 21.31
CA VAL A 137 -2.00 -0.39 22.54
C VAL A 137 -3.30 -0.77 23.24
N ILE A 138 -4.38 -1.00 22.48
CA ILE A 138 -5.66 -1.41 23.07
C ILE A 138 -5.58 -2.84 23.61
N LEU A 139 -5.03 -3.78 22.85
CA LEU A 139 -4.91 -5.17 23.30
C LEU A 139 -4.07 -5.29 24.59
N ILE A 140 -2.90 -4.64 24.64
CA ILE A 140 -2.04 -4.67 25.83
C ILE A 140 -2.69 -3.98 27.04
N SER A 141 -3.58 -3.01 26.82
CA SER A 141 -4.31 -2.31 27.89
C SER A 141 -5.32 -3.21 28.61
N PHE A 142 -5.85 -4.24 27.93
CA PHE A 142 -6.72 -5.25 28.56
C PHE A 142 -5.90 -6.33 29.27
N LYS A 143 -4.87 -6.86 28.61
CA LYS A 143 -4.00 -7.89 29.16
C LYS A 143 -2.67 -7.92 28.39
N ILE A 144 -1.55 -8.08 29.09
CA ILE A 144 -0.21 -8.05 28.45
C ILE A 144 -0.07 -9.17 27.41
N GLU A 145 -0.64 -10.33 27.69
CA GLU A 145 -0.62 -11.54 26.87
C GLU A 145 -1.27 -11.32 25.49
N LEU A 146 -2.35 -10.53 25.42
CA LEU A 146 -3.01 -10.15 24.17
C LEU A 146 -2.07 -9.29 23.29
N GLY A 147 -1.33 -8.39 23.93
CA GLY A 147 -0.29 -7.59 23.27
C GLY A 147 0.87 -8.45 22.76
N ILE A 148 1.37 -9.38 23.59
CA ILE A 148 2.43 -10.32 23.19
C ILE A 148 1.99 -11.16 21.99
N ALA A 149 0.76 -11.66 21.97
CA ALA A 149 0.22 -12.44 20.87
C ALA A 149 0.19 -11.65 19.55
N SER A 150 -0.12 -10.34 19.61
CA SER A 150 -0.12 -9.48 18.42
C SER A 150 1.28 -9.25 17.86
N LEU A 151 2.31 -9.12 18.73
CA LEU A 151 3.71 -9.06 18.30
C LEU A 151 4.16 -10.38 17.69
N ALA A 152 3.78 -11.50 18.30
CA ALA A 152 4.07 -12.83 17.77
C ALA A 152 3.47 -13.03 16.38
N LEU A 153 2.25 -12.54 16.13
CA LEU A 153 1.62 -12.55 14.81
C LEU A 153 2.44 -11.77 13.77
N ILE A 154 2.81 -10.52 14.07
CA ILE A 154 3.59 -9.68 13.12
C ILE A 154 4.96 -10.28 12.85
N ILE A 155 5.64 -10.80 13.87
CA ILE A 155 6.92 -11.50 13.71
C ILE A 155 6.74 -12.74 12.84
N GLY A 156 5.69 -13.53 13.09
CA GLY A 156 5.35 -14.70 12.27
C GLY A 156 5.12 -14.34 10.80
N MET A 157 4.33 -13.30 10.53
CA MET A 157 4.11 -12.79 9.17
C MET A 157 5.42 -12.35 8.51
N MET A 158 6.26 -11.58 9.20
CA MET A 158 7.56 -11.14 8.67
C MET A 158 8.47 -12.32 8.33
N ILE A 159 8.50 -13.35 9.17
CA ILE A 159 9.26 -14.57 8.91
C ILE A 159 8.74 -15.28 7.66
N CYS A 160 7.41 -15.46 7.54
CA CYS A 160 6.79 -16.06 6.36
C CYS A 160 7.16 -15.32 5.07
N TYR A 161 7.00 -13.99 5.06
CA TYR A 161 7.36 -13.17 3.90
C TYR A 161 8.86 -13.23 3.58
N SER A 162 9.72 -13.23 4.60
CA SER A 162 11.18 -13.31 4.42
C SER A 162 11.61 -14.62 3.76
N PHE A 163 11.04 -15.76 4.19
CA PHE A 163 11.32 -17.05 3.56
C PHE A 163 10.80 -17.13 2.13
N ALA A 164 9.61 -16.57 1.87
CA ALA A 164 9.02 -16.58 0.54
C ALA A 164 9.71 -15.61 -0.44
N HIS A 165 10.34 -14.55 0.05
CA HIS A 165 10.94 -13.48 -0.78
C HIS A 165 11.91 -14.01 -1.84
N GLY A 166 12.83 -14.91 -1.45
CA GLY A 166 13.80 -15.48 -2.39
C GLY A 166 13.16 -16.37 -3.47
N ILE A 167 12.04 -17.02 -3.15
CA ILE A 167 11.28 -17.84 -4.09
C ILE A 167 10.56 -16.92 -5.09
N PHE A 168 9.84 -15.92 -4.60
CA PHE A 168 9.17 -14.91 -5.44
C PHE A 168 10.14 -14.21 -6.37
N TYR A 169 11.31 -13.81 -5.88
CA TYR A 169 12.32 -13.14 -6.69
C TYR A 169 12.74 -14.02 -7.89
N LYS A 170 13.05 -15.29 -7.66
CA LYS A 170 13.45 -16.22 -8.73
C LYS A 170 12.32 -16.49 -9.72
N LEU A 171 11.09 -16.68 -9.23
CA LEU A 171 9.94 -16.96 -10.10
C LEU A 171 9.59 -15.76 -10.98
N ASN A 172 9.53 -14.55 -10.40
CA ASN A 172 9.30 -13.32 -11.15
C ASN A 172 10.41 -13.05 -12.16
N ALA A 173 11.68 -13.27 -11.81
CA ALA A 173 12.78 -13.14 -12.76
C ALA A 173 12.64 -14.10 -13.96
N ASN A 174 12.23 -15.35 -13.72
CA ASN A 174 11.99 -16.32 -14.81
C ASN A 174 10.79 -15.95 -15.69
N TRP A 175 9.73 -15.42 -15.10
CA TRP A 175 8.57 -14.90 -15.83
C TRP A 175 8.97 -13.71 -16.71
N ASN A 176 9.66 -12.71 -16.13
CA ASN A 176 10.16 -11.53 -16.86
C ASN A 176 11.06 -11.92 -18.03
N ASN A 177 12.06 -12.78 -17.78
CA ASN A 177 12.96 -13.29 -18.83
C ASN A 177 12.23 -14.03 -19.96
N GLN A 178 11.08 -14.64 -19.67
CA GLN A 178 10.25 -15.27 -20.68
C GLN A 178 9.41 -14.23 -21.43
N ALA A 179 8.84 -13.24 -20.74
CA ALA A 179 8.04 -12.16 -21.31
C ALA A 179 8.85 -11.29 -22.30
N GLU A 180 10.10 -10.97 -21.98
CA GLU A 180 11.00 -10.20 -22.86
C GLU A 180 11.22 -10.87 -24.24
N LYS A 181 11.07 -12.19 -24.35
CA LYS A 181 11.22 -12.92 -25.62
C LYS A 181 10.03 -12.74 -26.55
N GLN A 182 8.91 -12.20 -26.09
CA GLN A 182 7.65 -12.15 -26.82
C GLN A 182 7.77 -11.36 -28.14
N VAL A 183 8.44 -10.21 -28.13
CA VAL A 183 8.65 -9.37 -29.34
C VAL A 183 9.36 -10.16 -30.44
N ASN A 184 10.45 -10.87 -30.07
CA ASN A 184 11.22 -11.67 -31.01
C ASN A 184 10.43 -12.85 -31.56
N ILE A 185 9.53 -13.44 -30.77
CA ILE A 185 8.69 -14.58 -31.19
C ILE A 185 7.58 -14.10 -32.15
N LEU A 186 6.98 -12.94 -31.89
CA LEU A 186 5.98 -12.35 -32.78
C LEU A 186 6.57 -11.96 -34.14
N ASN A 187 7.80 -11.42 -34.15
CA ASN A 187 8.51 -11.10 -35.40
C ASN A 187 8.75 -12.32 -36.30
N ARG A 188 8.85 -13.53 -35.73
CA ARG A 188 9.09 -14.77 -36.48
C ARG A 188 7.83 -15.36 -37.12
N LYS A 189 6.63 -14.85 -36.81
CA LYS A 189 5.33 -15.27 -37.39
C LYS A 189 5.06 -16.80 -37.37
N THR A 190 5.59 -17.54 -36.39
CA THR A 190 5.33 -19.00 -36.27
C THR A 190 4.36 -19.30 -35.12
N ASN A 191 3.24 -19.95 -35.44
CA ASN A 191 2.18 -20.22 -34.45
C ASN A 191 2.62 -21.20 -33.35
N TYR A 192 3.42 -22.21 -33.72
CA TYR A 192 3.96 -23.19 -32.76
C TYR A 192 4.87 -22.54 -31.69
N GLN A 193 5.78 -21.64 -32.10
CA GLN A 193 6.69 -20.98 -31.15
C GLN A 193 5.92 -20.04 -30.21
N LEU A 194 4.88 -19.38 -30.71
CA LEU A 194 3.99 -18.56 -29.89
C LEU A 194 3.27 -19.40 -28.83
N ILE A 195 2.61 -20.49 -29.22
CA ILE A 195 1.90 -21.38 -28.28
C ILE A 195 2.86 -21.96 -27.23
N ARG A 196 4.07 -22.36 -27.63
CA ARG A 196 5.09 -22.85 -26.70
C ARG A 196 5.53 -21.75 -25.72
N HIS A 197 5.68 -20.52 -26.18
CA HIS A 197 6.02 -19.37 -25.34
C HIS A 197 4.92 -19.05 -24.33
N LEU A 198 3.66 -18.98 -24.78
CA LEU A 198 2.50 -18.72 -23.92
C LEU A 198 2.34 -19.81 -22.86
N ASN A 199 2.54 -21.08 -23.22
CA ASN A 199 2.52 -22.17 -22.24
C ASN A 199 3.64 -22.05 -21.19
N LYS A 200 4.82 -21.53 -21.55
CA LYS A 200 5.88 -21.26 -20.58
C LYS A 200 5.52 -20.11 -19.64
N LEU A 201 4.93 -19.03 -20.15
CA LEU A 201 4.44 -17.92 -19.30
C LEU A 201 3.42 -18.43 -18.29
N LYS A 202 2.40 -19.16 -18.77
CA LYS A 202 1.38 -19.81 -17.93
C LYS A 202 2.00 -20.67 -16.83
N LEU A 203 3.02 -21.47 -17.13
CA LEU A 203 3.69 -22.31 -16.12
C LEU A 203 4.38 -21.48 -15.03
N TRP A 204 4.93 -20.32 -15.37
CA TRP A 204 5.52 -19.43 -14.36
C TRP A 204 4.44 -18.72 -13.54
N GLU A 205 3.35 -18.28 -14.18
CA GLU A 205 2.19 -17.68 -13.50
C GLU A 205 1.58 -18.65 -12.49
N ILE A 206 1.38 -19.92 -12.86
CA ILE A 206 0.90 -20.96 -11.94
C ILE A 206 1.85 -21.10 -10.75
N LYS A 207 3.17 -21.19 -10.97
CA LYS A 207 4.13 -21.32 -9.86
C LYS A 207 4.14 -20.11 -8.93
N ILE A 208 3.99 -18.89 -9.47
CA ILE A 208 3.89 -17.67 -8.68
C ILE A 208 2.61 -17.73 -7.83
N SER A 209 1.47 -18.05 -8.46
CA SER A 209 0.18 -18.18 -7.79
C SER A 209 0.17 -19.26 -6.72
N ASP A 210 0.75 -20.43 -6.98
CA ASP A 210 0.83 -21.53 -6.01
C ASP A 210 1.68 -21.11 -4.79
N THR A 211 2.78 -20.39 -5.04
CA THR A 211 3.64 -19.86 -3.96
C THR A 211 2.88 -18.82 -3.13
N GLU A 212 2.14 -17.92 -3.79
CA GLU A 212 1.29 -16.92 -3.14
C GLU A 212 0.19 -17.58 -2.31
N ALA A 213 -0.48 -18.60 -2.85
CA ALA A 213 -1.52 -19.35 -2.14
C ALA A 213 -0.98 -20.06 -0.89
N ILE A 214 0.23 -20.63 -0.95
CA ILE A 214 0.87 -21.25 0.22
C ILE A 214 1.16 -20.19 1.29
N VAL A 215 1.77 -19.05 0.91
CA VAL A 215 2.07 -17.96 1.86
C VAL A 215 0.79 -17.42 2.49
N TYR A 216 -0.24 -17.17 1.67
CA TYR A 216 -1.57 -16.77 2.12
C TYR A 216 -2.14 -17.77 3.13
N GLY A 217 -2.14 -19.06 2.79
CA GLY A 217 -2.65 -20.12 3.67
C GLY A 217 -1.93 -20.18 5.02
N VAL A 218 -0.60 -20.10 5.02
CA VAL A 218 0.20 -20.08 6.27
C VAL A 218 -0.13 -18.86 7.11
N ILE A 219 -0.24 -17.68 6.50
CA ILE A 219 -0.60 -16.45 7.24
C ILE A 219 -2.01 -16.56 7.83
N PHE A 220 -2.98 -17.11 7.09
CA PHE A 220 -4.33 -17.31 7.61
C PHE A 220 -4.37 -18.30 8.78
N VAL A 221 -3.51 -19.32 8.80
CA VAL A 221 -3.34 -20.18 9.98
C VAL A 221 -2.81 -19.38 11.17
N LEU A 222 -1.81 -18.52 10.97
CA LEU A 222 -1.29 -17.65 12.05
C LEU A 222 -2.38 -16.70 12.59
N ILE A 223 -3.17 -16.09 11.70
CA ILE A 223 -4.29 -15.22 12.07
C ILE A 223 -5.35 -16.03 12.85
N ALA A 224 -5.72 -17.22 12.40
CA ALA A 224 -6.70 -18.06 13.08
C ALA A 224 -6.23 -18.46 14.48
N LEU A 225 -4.95 -18.83 14.64
CA LEU A 225 -4.36 -19.13 15.95
C LEU A 225 -4.35 -17.90 16.86
N PHE A 226 -3.97 -16.73 16.34
CA PHE A 226 -3.99 -15.47 17.07
C PHE A 226 -5.40 -15.08 17.52
N MET A 227 -6.38 -15.16 16.63
CA MET A 227 -7.79 -14.87 16.92
C MET A 227 -8.35 -15.84 17.96
N GLY A 228 -8.10 -17.15 17.81
CA GLY A 228 -8.52 -18.17 18.76
C GLY A 228 -7.90 -17.97 20.15
N TYR A 229 -6.61 -17.65 20.20
CA TYR A 229 -5.90 -17.35 21.44
C TYR A 229 -6.50 -16.11 22.14
N ASN A 230 -6.64 -14.99 21.41
CA ASN A 230 -7.19 -13.76 22.00
C ASN A 230 -8.64 -13.92 22.44
N LEU A 231 -9.44 -14.76 21.78
CA LEU A 231 -10.78 -15.11 22.22
C LEU A 231 -10.77 -15.88 23.55
N LEU A 232 -9.94 -16.91 23.67
CA LEU A 232 -9.79 -17.67 24.92
C LEU A 232 -9.28 -16.80 26.06
N GLU A 233 -8.28 -15.95 25.80
CA GLU A 233 -7.73 -15.03 26.79
C GLU A 233 -8.74 -13.95 27.20
N SER A 234 -9.58 -13.47 26.28
CA SER A 234 -10.63 -12.49 26.61
C SER A 234 -11.64 -13.04 27.62
N ALA A 235 -11.97 -14.34 27.55
CA ALA A 235 -12.86 -15.01 28.50
C ALA A 235 -12.19 -15.25 29.87
N SER A 236 -10.88 -15.13 29.95
CA SER A 236 -10.10 -15.31 31.19
C SER A 236 -9.89 -14.01 31.97
N ILE A 237 -10.40 -12.88 31.45
CA ILE A 237 -10.42 -11.58 32.14
C ILE A 237 -11.42 -11.65 33.29
N ALA A 238 -11.11 -11.01 34.42
CA ALA A 238 -12.04 -10.93 35.56
C ALA A 238 -13.30 -10.14 35.16
N ASP A 239 -14.47 -10.76 35.32
CA ASP A 239 -15.77 -10.22 34.88
C ASP A 239 -15.81 -9.84 33.39
N PRO A 240 -15.69 -10.81 32.47
CA PRO A 240 -15.54 -10.53 31.05
C PRO A 240 -16.88 -10.07 30.47
N LYS A 241 -17.08 -8.76 30.38
CA LYS A 241 -18.28 -8.21 29.76
C LYS A 241 -18.31 -8.47 28.24
N PRO A 242 -19.48 -8.70 27.62
CA PRO A 242 -19.57 -8.97 26.19
C PRO A 242 -18.93 -7.90 25.29
N GLY A 243 -19.04 -6.63 25.67
CA GLY A 243 -18.43 -5.50 24.99
C GLY A 243 -16.91 -5.50 25.03
N VAL A 244 -16.31 -5.96 26.13
CA VAL A 244 -14.85 -6.16 26.25
C VAL A 244 -14.38 -7.25 25.30
N ILE A 245 -15.09 -8.39 25.25
CA ILE A 245 -14.78 -9.49 24.32
C ILE A 245 -14.90 -8.98 22.87
N PHE A 246 -15.98 -8.28 22.54
CA PHE A 246 -16.17 -7.69 21.21
C PHE A 246 -15.00 -6.76 20.83
N THR A 247 -14.58 -5.91 21.77
CA THR A 247 -13.48 -4.96 21.58
C THR A 247 -12.18 -5.70 21.27
N ILE A 248 -11.78 -6.65 22.11
CA ILE A 248 -10.55 -7.43 21.93
C ILE A 248 -10.53 -8.13 20.57
N ILE A 249 -11.63 -8.77 20.20
CA ILE A 249 -11.74 -9.50 18.93
C ILE A 249 -11.72 -8.57 17.72
N SER A 250 -12.41 -7.44 17.81
CA SER A 250 -12.44 -6.45 16.72
C SER A 250 -11.06 -5.83 16.48
N TYR A 251 -10.33 -5.47 17.56
CA TYR A 251 -8.96 -4.96 17.42
C TYR A 251 -7.98 -6.05 16.97
N SER A 252 -8.16 -7.29 17.39
CA SER A 252 -7.36 -8.43 16.91
C SER A 252 -7.56 -8.62 15.39
N TRP A 253 -8.80 -8.56 14.92
CA TRP A 253 -9.11 -8.65 13.50
C TRP A 253 -8.49 -7.50 12.71
N GLY A 254 -8.75 -6.25 13.09
CA GLY A 254 -8.21 -5.08 12.41
C GLY A 254 -6.68 -5.02 12.43
N PHE A 255 -6.05 -5.46 13.52
CA PHE A 255 -4.59 -5.59 13.59
C PHE A 255 -4.06 -6.63 12.60
N SER A 256 -4.77 -7.76 12.43
CA SER A 256 -4.41 -8.82 11.48
C SER A 256 -4.52 -8.32 10.03
N GLU A 257 -5.58 -7.59 9.69
CA GLU A 257 -5.78 -6.98 8.37
C GLU A 257 -4.70 -5.93 8.06
N ALA A 258 -4.36 -5.09 9.04
CA ALA A 258 -3.31 -4.09 8.88
C ALA A 258 -1.94 -4.74 8.64
N GLY A 259 -1.65 -5.86 9.31
CA GLY A 259 -0.45 -6.67 9.08
C GLY A 259 -0.37 -7.24 7.66
N LEU A 260 -1.50 -7.68 7.09
CA LEU A 260 -1.58 -8.17 5.71
C LEU A 260 -1.33 -7.07 4.66
N ALA A 261 -1.73 -5.83 4.94
CA ALA A 261 -1.59 -4.71 4.01
C ALA A 261 -0.14 -4.17 3.93
N LEU A 262 0.67 -4.36 4.96
CA LEU A 262 2.02 -3.78 5.07
C LEU A 262 2.97 -4.13 3.90
N PRO A 263 3.10 -5.39 3.44
CA PRO A 263 4.04 -5.73 2.37
C PRO A 263 3.75 -4.98 1.07
N VAL A 264 2.47 -4.88 0.69
CA VAL A 264 2.05 -4.16 -0.52
C VAL A 264 2.35 -2.68 -0.38
N ALA A 265 2.06 -2.08 0.77
CA ALA A 265 2.35 -0.68 1.04
C ALA A 265 3.87 -0.38 0.99
N LEU A 266 4.71 -1.28 1.53
CA LEU A 266 6.18 -1.17 1.46
C LEU A 266 6.72 -1.38 0.04
N GLN A 267 6.13 -2.28 -0.74
CA GLN A 267 6.47 -2.48 -2.15
C GLN A 267 6.13 -1.24 -2.99
N ASN A 268 4.98 -0.62 -2.75
CA ASN A 268 4.62 0.62 -3.42
C ASN A 268 5.61 1.74 -3.09
N MET A 269 6.10 1.79 -1.84
CA MET A 269 7.15 2.74 -1.45
C MET A 269 8.47 2.50 -2.23
N SER A 270 8.89 1.25 -2.42
CA SER A 270 10.13 0.94 -3.15
C SER A 270 10.05 1.35 -4.64
N ARG A 271 8.90 1.14 -5.27
CA ARG A 271 8.62 1.58 -6.65
C ARG A 271 8.80 3.09 -6.84
N LEU A 272 8.48 3.91 -5.84
CA LEU A 272 8.67 5.36 -5.94
C LEU A 272 10.12 5.79 -5.94
N TRP A 273 10.98 5.08 -5.20
CA TRP A 273 12.41 5.38 -5.22
C TRP A 273 12.94 5.19 -6.65
N GLU A 274 12.51 4.12 -7.33
CA GLU A 274 12.80 3.89 -8.74
C GLU A 274 12.23 4.98 -9.65
N ILE A 275 10.95 5.36 -9.48
CA ILE A 275 10.31 6.42 -10.29
C ILE A 275 11.04 7.75 -10.11
N SER A 276 11.37 8.10 -8.87
CA SER A 276 12.12 9.30 -8.53
C SER A 276 13.51 9.26 -9.17
N GLU A 277 14.22 8.14 -9.12
CA GLU A 277 15.51 7.98 -9.78
C GLU A 277 15.39 8.15 -11.31
N ARG A 278 14.44 7.46 -11.93
CA ARG A 278 14.16 7.56 -13.36
C ARG A 278 13.83 8.98 -13.75
N LEU A 279 12.97 9.68 -13.03
CA LEU A 279 12.55 11.05 -13.34
C LEU A 279 13.71 12.06 -13.27
N ASN A 280 14.73 11.79 -12.45
CA ASN A 280 15.93 12.64 -12.35
C ASN A 280 17.08 12.22 -13.26
N SER A 281 17.04 11.04 -13.89
CA SER A 281 18.08 10.59 -14.80
C SER A 281 17.96 11.26 -16.17
N GLN A 282 19.11 11.58 -16.78
CA GLN A 282 19.16 12.01 -18.17
C GLN A 282 18.82 10.80 -19.07
N PRO A 283 17.99 10.96 -20.11
CA PRO A 283 17.78 9.86 -21.06
C PRO A 283 19.12 9.50 -21.71
N LYS A 284 19.42 8.21 -21.83
CA LYS A 284 20.54 7.77 -22.67
C LYS A 284 20.27 8.23 -24.11
N PRO A 285 21.25 8.81 -24.82
CA PRO A 285 21.07 9.15 -26.23
C PRO A 285 20.67 7.88 -26.98
N VAL A 286 19.61 7.99 -27.78
CA VAL A 286 19.22 6.92 -28.70
C VAL A 286 20.40 6.74 -29.65
N GLU A 287 21.06 5.57 -29.61
CA GLU A 287 22.04 5.18 -30.61
C GLU A 287 21.37 5.35 -31.98
N LYS A 288 21.91 6.24 -32.82
CA LYS A 288 21.45 6.37 -34.20
C LYS A 288 21.49 4.96 -34.82
N PRO A 289 20.44 4.55 -35.56
CA PRO A 289 20.54 3.33 -36.34
C PRO A 289 21.79 3.43 -37.21
N ILE A 290 22.64 2.40 -37.14
CA ILE A 290 23.78 2.27 -38.04
C ILE A 290 23.19 2.26 -39.45
N ASP A 291 23.50 3.27 -40.26
CA ASP A 291 23.18 3.29 -41.68
C ASP A 291 23.94 2.14 -42.34
N VAL A 292 23.30 0.98 -42.50
CA VAL A 292 23.82 -0.15 -43.28
C VAL A 292 23.57 0.07 -44.79
N ALA A 293 23.81 1.28 -45.27
CA ALA A 293 23.62 1.66 -46.67
C ALA A 293 24.85 2.40 -47.21
N ALA A 294 26.04 1.83 -47.04
CA ALA A 294 27.24 2.23 -47.78
C ALA A 294 28.30 1.11 -47.84
N SER A 295 27.92 -0.08 -48.31
CA SER A 295 28.90 -1.09 -48.75
C SER A 295 28.31 -2.00 -49.82
N SER A 296 27.85 -1.40 -50.92
CA SER A 296 27.63 -2.09 -52.19
C SER A 296 28.07 -1.15 -53.30
N ASN A 297 29.37 -0.99 -53.44
CA ASN A 297 30.08 -0.55 -54.64
C ASN A 297 31.58 -0.59 -54.33
N LEU A 298 32.20 -1.75 -54.56
CA LEU A 298 33.53 -1.99 -55.11
C LEU A 298 33.81 -3.50 -55.06
#